data_AF-A0A7K2J7Y2-F1
#
_entry.id   AF-A0A7K2J7Y2-F1
#
_cell.length_a   1.000
_cell.length_b   1.000
_cell.length_c   1.000
_cell.angle_alpha   90.00
_cell.angle_beta   90.00
_cell.angle_gamma   90.00
#
_symmetry.space_group_name_H-M   'P 1'
#
loop_
_entity.id
_entity.type
_entity.pdbx_description
1 polymer ?
#
loop_
_entity_poly.entity_id
_entity_poly.type
_entity_poly.pdbx_seq_one_letter_code
_entity_poly.pdbx_strand_id
1 'polypeptide(L)'
;MAATRRPIALAAAVATAAALGATFALPAFADSAPSKGPAAAAAPKLDLTDGTLDWGFKESFRKYLAMPFAHGKITVSDGAKQAENNGVFTFVDGKGSYDTGTHATDTAFKGSVNFYAHDGALDITLSDVKLSTTRTGGAITADVKTPQGTTDDVDIATLDLSTVRPGQGDGGAMVFKDIPATLTKAGSEAFNGQYKEGDALDPATLSVKAVTPPTSQPTEQPTGQPTEQPTGRPTEQPTGQPTGKPSTEPTPTPTETAAKPTSGPVVDGTLDWGVKKSFRSYVVGPIAHGKVETTDGASANAEGYRFTKATGHLDAEKNSLNAQFKGKVRFLGHETAGDYKLDLSLSNLKVDVQGTTGKLVADVSTKDMASGKVNTFTGLAFADLKVPAGALAAKEGVVNLKAIPATLTEDGSKAFSNMYKKGDELDALTAAVSLDKDATLPPGGSTGGSTGGSTGGSTGGSGSTGGSTTGGGTVGGSTTGGSTAGGSVGGSGALASTGSDVPTGLLIGASGLVVAAGAGVMIAARRRRNVGDATA
;
A
#
# COMPACT_ATOMS: atom_id res chain seq x y z
N MET A 1 63.46 27.67 62.51
CA MET A 1 64.56 27.58 61.52
C MET A 1 64.03 26.76 60.34
N ALA A 2 64.32 27.04 59.07
CA ALA A 2 65.07 28.15 58.46
C ALA A 2 64.24 28.76 57.30
N ALA A 3 64.76 29.75 56.57
CA ALA A 3 64.00 30.49 55.56
C ALA A 3 64.74 30.64 54.22
N THR A 4 63.99 30.54 53.10
CA THR A 4 64.42 31.00 51.76
C THR A 4 63.22 31.48 50.93
N ARG A 5 63.44 31.97 49.71
CA ARG A 5 62.56 32.95 49.02
C ARG A 5 62.00 32.46 47.67
N ARG A 6 60.74 32.85 47.38
CA ARG A 6 60.16 33.54 46.17
C ARG A 6 60.99 33.61 44.84
N PRO A 7 60.39 33.94 43.65
CA PRO A 7 58.99 33.81 43.15
C PRO A 7 58.89 33.46 41.61
N ILE A 8 57.78 33.83 40.92
CA ILE A 8 57.58 33.94 39.44
C ILE A 8 57.34 32.56 38.73
N ALA A 9 56.48 32.37 37.70
CA ALA A 9 55.72 33.28 36.84
C ALA A 9 54.22 32.96 36.72
N LEU A 10 53.43 33.94 36.27
CA LEU A 10 52.10 33.76 35.70
C LEU A 10 52.07 34.50 34.35
N ALA A 11 51.54 33.87 33.30
CA ALA A 11 51.47 34.47 31.96
C ALA A 11 50.13 34.13 31.31
N ALA A 12 49.38 35.15 30.89
CA ALA A 12 48.12 35.01 30.19
C ALA A 12 48.34 35.08 28.66
N ALA A 13 47.60 34.28 27.90
CA ALA A 13 47.57 34.38 26.45
C ALA A 13 46.47 35.35 26.00
N VAL A 14 46.85 36.43 25.32
CA VAL A 14 45.92 37.36 24.66
C VAL A 14 45.78 36.94 23.20
N ALA A 15 44.55 36.72 22.74
CA ALA A 15 44.25 36.43 21.34
C ALA A 15 44.00 37.73 20.56
N THR A 16 44.97 38.13 19.73
CA THR A 16 44.83 39.30 18.85
C THR A 16 44.29 38.88 17.50
N ALA A 17 43.14 39.43 17.08
CA ALA A 17 42.61 39.22 15.74
C ALA A 17 43.40 40.02 14.69
N ALA A 18 43.68 39.41 13.54
CA ALA A 18 44.29 40.07 12.40
C ALA A 18 43.43 39.84 11.15
N ALA A 19 42.93 40.93 10.55
CA ALA A 19 42.23 40.89 9.28
C ALA A 19 43.21 41.14 8.13
N LEU A 20 43.11 40.34 7.06
CA LEU A 20 43.83 40.56 5.81
C LEU A 20 42.82 40.51 4.66
N GLY A 21 42.53 41.66 4.07
CA GLY A 21 41.80 41.75 2.80
C GLY A 21 42.76 41.68 1.62
N ALA A 22 42.36 41.01 0.55
CA ALA A 22 43.08 40.98 -0.72
C ALA A 22 42.13 41.37 -1.86
N THR A 23 42.28 42.58 -2.39
CA THR A 23 41.50 43.09 -3.52
C THR A 23 42.19 42.78 -4.84
N PHE A 24 41.61 41.91 -5.65
CA PHE A 24 41.96 41.77 -7.07
C PHE A 24 40.95 42.53 -7.94
N ALA A 25 41.42 43.59 -8.59
CA ALA A 25 40.64 44.31 -9.60
C ALA A 25 40.95 43.74 -10.99
N LEU A 26 39.90 43.36 -11.72
CA LEU A 26 39.97 43.00 -13.15
C LEU A 26 39.37 44.14 -13.97
N PRO A 27 39.87 44.42 -15.19
CA PRO A 27 39.35 45.49 -16.03
C PRO A 27 37.97 45.13 -16.56
N ALA A 28 37.01 46.06 -16.42
CA ALA A 28 35.67 45.89 -16.95
C ALA A 28 35.63 46.21 -18.46
N PHE A 29 35.29 45.23 -19.29
CA PHE A 29 34.80 45.48 -20.64
C PHE A 29 33.31 45.80 -20.57
N ALA A 30 32.92 46.95 -21.13
CA ALA A 30 31.53 47.39 -21.13
C ALA A 30 30.75 46.73 -22.27
N ASP A 31 30.17 45.56 -22.02
CA ASP A 31 29.18 44.96 -22.90
C ASP A 31 27.76 45.48 -22.56
N SER A 32 26.96 45.74 -23.59
CA SER A 32 25.72 46.52 -23.49
C SER A 32 24.50 45.66 -23.16
N ALA A 33 24.50 45.08 -21.95
CA ALA A 33 23.34 44.34 -21.44
C ALA A 33 22.11 45.26 -21.28
N PRO A 34 20.89 44.79 -21.65
CA PRO A 34 19.68 45.58 -21.47
C PRO A 34 19.40 45.81 -19.97
N SER A 35 18.86 46.99 -19.65
CA SER A 35 18.56 47.38 -18.27
C SER A 35 17.62 46.38 -17.60
N LYS A 36 18.14 45.64 -16.61
CA LYS A 36 17.35 44.74 -15.77
C LYS A 36 16.29 45.55 -15.03
N GLY A 37 15.03 45.43 -15.48
CA GLY A 37 13.89 46.05 -14.81
C GLY A 37 13.79 45.62 -13.33
N PRO A 38 13.07 46.37 -12.49
CA PRO A 38 12.90 46.01 -11.09
C PRO A 38 12.37 44.57 -11.00
N ALA A 39 12.98 43.77 -10.13
CA ALA A 39 12.53 42.41 -9.90
C ALA A 39 11.05 42.45 -9.48
N ALA A 40 10.21 41.63 -10.10
CA ALA A 40 8.79 41.55 -9.75
C ALA A 40 8.68 41.29 -8.24
N ALA A 41 7.95 42.16 -7.54
CA ALA A 41 7.76 42.02 -6.11
C ALA A 41 7.14 40.64 -5.81
N ALA A 42 7.66 39.96 -4.79
CA ALA A 42 7.08 38.69 -4.35
C ALA A 42 5.59 38.91 -4.01
N ALA A 43 4.75 37.95 -4.40
CA ALA A 43 3.32 38.05 -4.15
C ALA A 43 3.06 38.18 -2.64
N PRO A 44 2.10 39.03 -2.22
CA PRO A 44 1.82 39.19 -0.80
C PRO A 44 1.35 37.88 -0.20
N LYS A 45 1.97 37.48 0.91
CA LYS A 45 1.45 36.43 1.77
C LYS A 45 0.44 37.03 2.75
N LEU A 46 -0.67 36.35 2.95
CA LEU A 46 -1.68 36.67 3.97
C LEU A 46 -1.51 35.69 5.14
N ASP A 47 -1.57 36.17 6.38
CA ASP A 47 -1.60 35.28 7.54
C ASP A 47 -2.91 34.49 7.58
N LEU A 48 -2.84 33.22 7.96
CA LEU A 48 -3.99 32.35 8.16
C LEU A 48 -4.27 32.15 9.64
N THR A 49 -5.53 32.27 10.04
CA THR A 49 -6.02 32.02 11.40
C THR A 49 -7.33 31.23 11.39
N ASP A 50 -7.79 30.84 12.58
CA ASP A 50 -9.01 30.05 12.83
C ASP A 50 -9.06 28.74 12.02
N GLY A 51 -7.90 28.18 11.67
CA GLY A 51 -7.82 27.03 10.81
C GLY A 51 -8.35 25.74 11.45
N THR A 52 -9.03 24.92 10.66
CA THR A 52 -9.38 23.55 11.03
C THR A 52 -9.01 22.58 9.92
N LEU A 53 -8.56 21.39 10.31
CA LEU A 53 -8.32 20.25 9.44
C LEU A 53 -9.20 19.09 9.91
N ASP A 54 -10.22 18.75 9.13
CA ASP A 54 -10.99 17.53 9.31
C ASP A 54 -10.33 16.40 8.51
N TRP A 55 -9.74 15.43 9.21
CA TRP A 55 -9.06 14.29 8.59
C TRP A 55 -9.09 13.06 9.49
N GLY A 56 -9.37 11.88 8.91
CA GLY A 56 -9.52 10.65 9.67
C GLY A 56 -8.30 9.73 9.71
N PHE A 57 -7.22 10.08 9.01
CA PHE A 57 -6.20 9.14 8.51
C PHE A 57 -6.80 8.03 7.65
N LYS A 58 -7.46 7.01 8.22
CA LYS A 58 -8.06 5.91 7.45
C LYS A 58 -9.24 5.25 8.18
N GLU A 59 -10.41 5.23 7.55
CA GLU A 59 -11.67 4.77 8.14
C GLU A 59 -11.63 3.28 8.50
N SER A 60 -11.03 2.45 7.64
CA SER A 60 -10.83 1.02 7.93
C SER A 60 -9.91 0.78 9.12
N PHE A 61 -8.95 1.68 9.38
CA PHE A 61 -8.05 1.61 10.54
C PHE A 61 -8.78 2.04 11.82
N ARG A 62 -9.53 3.15 11.80
CA ARG A 62 -10.38 3.54 12.93
C ARG A 62 -11.41 2.45 13.27
N LYS A 63 -12.09 1.89 12.26
CA LYS A 63 -13.03 0.77 12.44
C LYS A 63 -12.37 -0.46 13.05
N TYR A 64 -11.14 -0.78 12.65
CA TYR A 64 -10.35 -1.87 13.23
C TYR A 64 -10.05 -1.65 14.71
N LEU A 65 -9.60 -0.45 15.11
CA LEU A 65 -9.36 -0.12 16.52
C LEU A 65 -10.62 -0.20 17.40
N ALA A 66 -11.82 0.04 16.82
CA ALA A 66 -13.09 -0.11 17.53
C ALA A 66 -13.59 -1.57 17.67
N MET A 67 -12.89 -2.57 17.11
CA MET A 67 -13.27 -3.97 17.27
C MET A 67 -12.84 -4.49 18.65
N PRO A 68 -13.69 -5.24 19.39
CA PRO A 68 -13.35 -5.70 20.74
C PRO A 68 -12.04 -6.49 20.86
N PHE A 69 -11.74 -7.37 19.88
CA PHE A 69 -10.51 -8.17 19.87
C PHE A 69 -9.24 -7.33 19.59
N ALA A 70 -9.37 -6.11 19.08
CA ALA A 70 -8.24 -5.22 18.89
C ALA A 70 -7.78 -4.59 20.22
N HIS A 71 -8.59 -4.68 21.29
CA HIS A 71 -8.35 -4.00 22.57
C HIS A 71 -8.07 -2.49 22.36
N GLY A 72 -8.68 -1.93 21.30
CA GLY A 72 -8.25 -0.68 20.73
C GLY A 72 -8.89 0.54 21.39
N LYS A 73 -8.14 1.63 21.38
CA LYS A 73 -8.55 2.93 21.91
C LYS A 73 -8.00 4.02 21.00
N ILE A 74 -8.83 5.02 20.73
CA ILE A 74 -8.41 6.28 20.12
C ILE A 74 -8.55 7.36 21.20
N THR A 75 -7.50 8.15 21.40
CA THR A 75 -7.51 9.26 22.36
C THR A 75 -7.09 10.54 21.65
N VAL A 76 -8.00 11.51 21.55
CA VAL A 76 -7.70 12.86 21.06
C VAL A 76 -7.33 13.78 22.21
N SER A 77 -6.34 14.65 21.97
CA SER A 77 -5.73 15.55 22.96
C SER A 77 -5.41 16.92 22.34
N ASP A 78 -4.94 17.86 23.15
CA ASP A 78 -4.41 19.17 22.73
C ASP A 78 -5.37 20.06 21.91
N GLY A 79 -6.67 19.82 22.04
CA GLY A 79 -7.74 20.54 21.34
C GLY A 79 -8.33 19.78 20.14
N ALA A 80 -7.71 18.67 19.71
CA ALA A 80 -8.31 17.79 18.71
C ALA A 80 -9.66 17.23 19.21
N LYS A 81 -10.58 17.04 18.28
CA LYS A 81 -11.89 16.42 18.52
C LYS A 81 -12.04 15.22 17.60
N GLN A 82 -12.81 14.21 18.01
CA GLN A 82 -13.26 13.16 17.11
C GLN A 82 -14.76 13.31 16.87
N ALA A 83 -15.18 13.19 15.60
CA ALA A 83 -16.60 13.14 15.25
C ALA A 83 -17.27 11.85 15.75
N GLU A 84 -18.59 11.91 15.95
CA GLU A 84 -19.39 10.77 16.44
C GLU A 84 -19.22 9.50 15.59
N ASN A 85 -19.59 8.35 16.18
CA ASN A 85 -19.57 7.05 15.51
C ASN A 85 -18.19 6.67 14.94
N ASN A 86 -17.12 7.06 15.63
CA ASN A 86 -15.71 6.83 15.25
C ASN A 86 -15.34 7.56 13.93
N GLY A 87 -15.88 8.76 13.74
CA GLY A 87 -15.64 9.61 12.58
C GLY A 87 -14.22 10.20 12.53
N VAL A 88 -14.04 11.18 11.63
CA VAL A 88 -12.77 11.89 11.41
C VAL A 88 -12.34 12.72 12.63
N PHE A 89 -11.07 13.15 12.64
CA PHE A 89 -10.54 14.07 13.65
C PHE A 89 -10.57 15.50 13.14
N THR A 90 -11.01 16.43 13.97
CA THR A 90 -10.89 17.87 13.73
C THR A 90 -9.70 18.40 14.51
N PHE A 91 -8.63 18.77 13.82
CA PHE A 91 -7.53 19.56 14.37
C PHE A 91 -7.90 21.05 14.29
N VAL A 92 -7.45 21.87 15.25
CA VAL A 92 -8.02 23.20 15.53
C VAL A 92 -6.95 24.29 15.71
N ASP A 93 -7.36 25.54 15.94
CA ASP A 93 -6.48 26.70 16.15
C ASP A 93 -5.41 26.88 15.06
N GLY A 94 -5.72 26.43 13.83
CA GLY A 94 -4.78 26.38 12.72
C GLY A 94 -4.25 27.75 12.34
N LYS A 95 -2.93 27.84 12.19
CA LYS A 95 -2.20 29.07 11.85
C LYS A 95 -1.21 28.83 10.75
N GLY A 96 -1.03 29.81 9.88
CA GLY A 96 -0.28 29.59 8.65
C GLY A 96 -0.09 30.84 7.80
N SER A 97 0.27 30.62 6.54
CA SER A 97 0.28 31.67 5.51
C SER A 97 -0.36 31.19 4.21
N TYR A 98 -0.95 32.11 3.46
CA TYR A 98 -1.46 31.91 2.11
C TYR A 98 -0.72 32.82 1.12
N ASP A 99 -0.04 32.23 0.15
CA ASP A 99 0.69 32.94 -0.90
C ASP A 99 -0.25 33.25 -2.07
N THR A 100 -0.54 34.54 -2.28
CA THR A 100 -1.56 34.97 -3.24
C THR A 100 -1.19 34.76 -4.71
N GLY A 101 0.09 34.53 -5.05
CA GLY A 101 0.55 34.33 -6.43
C GLY A 101 0.61 32.86 -6.86
N THR A 102 0.97 31.98 -5.93
CA THR A 102 0.99 30.53 -6.12
C THR A 102 -0.35 29.87 -5.75
N HIS A 103 -1.12 30.51 -4.87
CA HIS A 103 -2.26 29.96 -4.12
C HIS A 103 -1.90 28.81 -3.17
N ALA A 104 -0.64 28.75 -2.72
CA ALA A 104 -0.19 27.81 -1.70
C ALA A 104 -0.67 28.22 -0.29
N THR A 105 -1.03 27.24 0.53
CA THR A 105 -1.23 27.40 1.99
C THR A 105 -0.18 26.59 2.74
N ASP A 106 0.44 27.14 3.77
CA ASP A 106 1.22 26.40 4.76
C ASP A 106 0.56 26.60 6.12
N THR A 107 -0.04 25.57 6.74
CA THR A 107 -0.80 25.69 8.00
C THR A 107 -0.43 24.59 9.00
N ALA A 108 -0.12 24.96 10.25
CA ALA A 108 0.06 24.05 11.38
C ALA A 108 -1.16 24.13 12.33
N PHE A 109 -1.57 22.99 12.89
CA PHE A 109 -2.77 22.86 13.73
C PHE A 109 -2.44 22.39 15.14
N LYS A 110 -3.25 22.81 16.11
CA LYS A 110 -3.28 22.18 17.43
C LYS A 110 -4.10 20.90 17.39
N GLY A 111 -3.66 19.96 18.22
CA GLY A 111 -4.34 18.69 18.44
C GLY A 111 -3.40 17.52 18.23
N SER A 112 -3.62 16.46 18.98
CA SER A 112 -2.92 15.19 18.79
C SER A 112 -3.92 14.03 18.86
N VAL A 113 -3.57 12.92 18.21
CA VAL A 113 -4.37 11.69 18.24
C VAL A 113 -3.46 10.49 18.52
N ASN A 114 -3.73 9.82 19.63
CA ASN A 114 -3.11 8.55 19.99
C ASN A 114 -4.01 7.39 19.54
N PHE A 115 -3.42 6.47 18.78
CA PHE A 115 -3.97 5.18 18.41
C PHE A 115 -3.29 4.12 19.27
N TYR A 116 -4.08 3.35 20.02
CA TYR A 116 -3.60 2.25 20.87
C TYR A 116 -4.38 0.98 20.54
N ALA A 117 -3.71 -0.18 20.49
CA ALA A 117 -4.34 -1.49 20.35
C ALA A 117 -3.39 -2.65 20.74
N HIS A 118 -3.96 -3.85 20.84
CA HIS A 118 -3.26 -5.12 21.13
C HIS A 118 -2.40 -5.04 22.39
N ASP A 119 -3.00 -4.53 23.46
CA ASP A 119 -2.40 -4.38 24.79
C ASP A 119 -1.04 -3.64 24.78
N GLY A 120 -0.81 -2.78 23.77
CA GLY A 120 0.39 -1.94 23.60
C GLY A 120 1.31 -2.34 22.43
N ALA A 121 1.01 -3.41 21.68
CA ALA A 121 1.76 -3.75 20.47
C ALA A 121 1.51 -2.76 19.31
N LEU A 122 0.40 -2.01 19.36
CA LEU A 122 0.21 -0.77 18.61
C LEU A 122 0.03 0.37 19.60
N ASP A 123 0.94 1.35 19.56
CA ASP A 123 0.83 2.62 20.26
C ASP A 123 1.53 3.69 19.39
N ILE A 124 0.73 4.53 18.74
CA ILE A 124 1.19 5.53 17.76
C ILE A 124 0.44 6.83 18.02
N THR A 125 1.16 7.91 18.28
CA THR A 125 0.59 9.25 18.43
C THR A 125 1.02 10.13 17.27
N LEU A 126 0.05 10.80 16.63
CA LEU A 126 0.31 11.89 15.69
C LEU A 126 0.13 13.23 16.42
N SER A 127 1.11 14.12 16.28
CA SER A 127 1.12 15.48 16.84
C SER A 127 1.77 16.48 15.87
N ASP A 128 1.71 17.78 16.20
CA ASP A 128 2.19 18.90 15.36
C ASP A 128 1.80 18.77 13.87
N VAL A 129 0.52 18.44 13.65
CA VAL A 129 -0.01 18.16 12.32
C VAL A 129 0.03 19.43 11.48
N LYS A 130 0.70 19.37 10.33
CA LYS A 130 0.79 20.44 9.34
C LYS A 130 0.17 19.99 8.03
N LEU A 131 -0.35 20.96 7.27
CA LEU A 131 -0.85 20.77 5.92
C LEU A 131 -0.29 21.87 5.02
N SER A 132 0.43 21.45 3.97
CA SER A 132 0.90 22.32 2.90
C SER A 132 0.12 22.06 1.61
N THR A 133 -0.17 23.11 0.84
CA THR A 133 -0.79 23.00 -0.48
C THR A 133 -0.04 23.81 -1.53
N THR A 134 -0.22 23.37 -2.77
CA THR A 134 0.10 24.09 -4.00
C THR A 134 -1.18 24.12 -4.86
N ARG A 135 -1.11 24.75 -6.04
CA ARG A 135 -2.23 24.87 -6.98
C ARG A 135 -2.91 23.54 -7.38
N THR A 136 -2.21 22.40 -7.31
CA THR A 136 -2.72 21.10 -7.78
C THR A 136 -2.38 19.90 -6.88
N GLY A 137 -1.69 20.09 -5.76
CA GLY A 137 -1.37 19.01 -4.82
C GLY A 137 -0.76 19.54 -3.53
N GLY A 138 -0.54 18.69 -2.54
CA GLY A 138 -0.05 19.11 -1.22
C GLY A 138 0.43 17.93 -0.38
N ALA A 139 0.67 18.17 0.90
CA ALA A 139 1.05 17.13 1.86
C ALA A 139 0.41 17.38 3.24
N ILE A 140 0.29 16.30 4.02
CA ILE A 140 0.08 16.34 5.47
C ILE A 140 1.33 15.76 6.14
N THR A 141 2.00 16.54 6.97
CA THR A 141 3.09 16.09 7.84
C THR A 141 2.63 16.03 9.30
N ALA A 142 3.26 15.18 10.10
CA ALA A 142 3.04 15.11 11.54
C ALA A 142 4.25 14.52 12.24
N ASP A 143 4.46 14.90 13.50
CA ASP A 143 5.34 14.18 14.41
C ASP A 143 4.72 12.83 14.74
N VAL A 144 5.48 11.75 14.58
CA VAL A 144 5.05 10.38 14.87
C VAL A 144 5.78 9.89 16.10
N LYS A 145 5.05 9.70 17.20
CA LYS A 145 5.58 9.17 18.46
C LYS A 145 5.10 7.74 18.71
N THR A 146 6.04 6.86 19.03
CA THR A 146 5.81 5.46 19.40
C THR A 146 6.57 5.12 20.70
N PRO A 147 6.43 3.90 21.27
CA PRO A 147 7.27 3.45 22.40
C PRO A 147 8.78 3.42 22.10
N GLN A 148 9.20 3.50 20.83
CA GLN A 148 10.61 3.49 20.43
C GLN A 148 11.23 4.89 20.33
N GLY A 149 10.41 5.96 20.24
CA GLY A 149 10.88 7.35 20.13
C GLY A 149 9.84 8.27 19.49
N THR A 150 10.28 9.47 19.11
CA THR A 150 9.53 10.37 18.21
C THR A 150 10.35 10.58 16.94
N THR A 151 9.68 10.59 15.80
CA THR A 151 10.22 11.07 14.52
C THR A 151 9.43 12.32 14.14
N ASP A 152 10.12 13.45 14.06
CA ASP A 152 9.50 14.76 13.82
C ASP A 152 9.22 14.95 12.31
N ASP A 153 8.17 15.72 11.97
CA ASP A 153 7.84 16.14 10.60
C ASP A 153 7.81 15.02 9.53
N VAL A 154 7.19 13.87 9.85
CA VAL A 154 7.03 12.77 8.88
C VAL A 154 5.97 13.12 7.83
N ASP A 155 6.33 13.04 6.54
CA ASP A 155 5.40 13.09 5.42
C ASP A 155 4.40 11.91 5.50
N ILE A 156 3.20 12.10 6.06
CA ILE A 156 2.22 11.02 6.21
C ILE A 156 1.46 10.78 4.89
N ALA A 157 0.97 11.86 4.28
CA ALA A 157 0.07 11.76 3.13
C ALA A 157 0.36 12.80 2.04
N THR A 158 0.27 12.36 0.78
CA THR A 158 0.18 13.25 -0.39
C THR A 158 -1.28 13.63 -0.64
N LEU A 159 -1.53 14.88 -1.01
CA LEU A 159 -2.85 15.42 -1.35
C LEU A 159 -2.96 15.74 -2.84
N ASP A 160 -4.10 15.43 -3.46
CA ASP A 160 -4.43 15.84 -4.84
C ASP A 160 -5.42 17.02 -4.83
N LEU A 161 -4.99 18.18 -5.33
CA LEU A 161 -5.84 19.37 -5.49
C LEU A 161 -6.10 19.69 -6.98
N SER A 162 -5.80 18.78 -7.91
CA SER A 162 -5.99 18.97 -9.35
C SER A 162 -7.43 19.36 -9.71
N THR A 163 -8.41 18.74 -9.05
CA THR A 163 -9.85 18.99 -9.19
C THR A 163 -10.46 19.85 -8.07
N VAL A 164 -9.82 19.92 -6.89
CA VAL A 164 -10.33 20.64 -5.72
C VAL A 164 -10.08 22.15 -5.84
N ARG A 165 -11.09 22.97 -5.54
CA ARG A 165 -10.95 24.44 -5.48
C ARG A 165 -11.49 24.95 -4.15
N PRO A 166 -10.95 26.06 -3.60
CA PRO A 166 -11.46 26.65 -2.38
C PRO A 166 -12.88 27.20 -2.61
N GLY A 167 -13.83 26.71 -1.83
CA GLY A 167 -15.14 27.32 -1.65
C GLY A 167 -15.14 28.37 -0.55
N GLN A 168 -16.25 29.10 -0.43
CA GLN A 168 -16.48 30.04 0.67
C GLN A 168 -17.31 29.37 1.77
N GLY A 169 -16.80 29.39 3.00
CA GLY A 169 -17.48 28.90 4.20
C GLY A 169 -17.89 30.03 5.15
N ASP A 170 -18.44 29.64 6.30
CA ASP A 170 -18.97 30.56 7.31
C ASP A 170 -17.93 31.59 7.79
N GLY A 171 -18.38 32.83 7.98
CA GLY A 171 -17.52 33.93 8.39
C GLY A 171 -16.43 34.31 7.37
N GLY A 172 -16.56 33.89 6.10
CA GLY A 172 -15.59 34.17 5.05
C GLY A 172 -14.39 33.21 5.02
N ALA A 173 -14.50 32.04 5.64
CA ALA A 173 -13.46 31.02 5.56
C ALA A 173 -13.25 30.51 4.11
N MET A 174 -12.00 30.21 3.78
CA MET A 174 -11.59 29.53 2.56
C MET A 174 -11.57 28.02 2.83
N VAL A 175 -12.42 27.26 2.13
CA VAL A 175 -12.65 25.83 2.43
C VAL A 175 -12.27 24.95 1.24
N PHE A 176 -11.22 24.16 1.39
CA PHE A 176 -10.82 23.11 0.44
C PHE A 176 -11.41 21.79 0.95
N LYS A 177 -12.56 21.40 0.37
CA LYS A 177 -13.36 20.27 0.86
C LYS A 177 -13.00 18.96 0.16
N ASP A 178 -13.01 17.87 0.94
CA ASP A 178 -12.88 16.47 0.52
C ASP A 178 -11.66 16.18 -0.39
N ILE A 179 -10.52 16.77 -0.06
CA ILE A 179 -9.24 16.62 -0.77
C ILE A 179 -8.81 15.14 -0.76
N PRO A 180 -8.70 14.46 -1.91
CA PRO A 180 -8.18 13.09 -1.97
C PRO A 180 -6.77 12.99 -1.41
N ALA A 181 -6.55 12.00 -0.54
CA ALA A 181 -5.28 11.76 0.14
C ALA A 181 -4.77 10.34 -0.12
N THR A 182 -3.46 10.17 -0.30
CA THR A 182 -2.79 8.88 -0.42
C THR A 182 -1.60 8.78 0.52
N LEU A 183 -1.37 7.60 1.08
CA LEU A 183 -0.27 7.34 2.01
C LEU A 183 1.09 7.39 1.28
N THR A 184 2.07 8.09 1.84
CA THR A 184 3.43 8.09 1.30
C THR A 184 4.19 6.82 1.72
N LYS A 185 5.41 6.64 1.21
CA LYS A 185 6.35 5.65 1.76
C LYS A 185 6.69 5.89 3.25
N ALA A 186 6.89 7.14 3.66
CA ALA A 186 7.23 7.46 5.04
C ALA A 186 6.03 7.24 5.99
N GLY A 187 4.81 7.61 5.58
CA GLY A 187 3.57 7.28 6.28
C GLY A 187 3.30 5.77 6.35
N SER A 188 3.68 5.00 5.32
CA SER A 188 3.67 3.53 5.36
C SER A 188 4.62 3.00 6.45
N GLU A 189 5.87 3.47 6.47
CA GLU A 189 6.89 3.06 7.44
C GLU A 189 6.52 3.46 8.88
N ALA A 190 5.95 4.65 9.09
CA ALA A 190 5.40 5.12 10.37
C ALA A 190 4.28 4.22 10.95
N PHE A 191 3.55 3.53 10.08
CA PHE A 191 2.52 2.54 10.46
C PHE A 191 3.01 1.09 10.23
N ASN A 192 4.32 0.85 10.47
CA ASN A 192 4.99 -0.46 10.41
C ASN A 192 4.81 -1.23 9.08
N GLY A 193 4.64 -0.52 7.96
CA GLY A 193 4.47 -1.10 6.62
C GLY A 193 3.12 -1.81 6.40
N GLN A 194 2.14 -1.63 7.29
CA GLN A 194 0.85 -2.34 7.23
C GLN A 194 -0.02 -1.93 6.03
N TYR A 195 0.24 -0.75 5.47
CA TYR A 195 -0.35 -0.18 4.26
C TYR A 195 0.76 0.15 3.27
N LYS A 196 0.49 0.09 1.96
CA LYS A 196 1.50 0.45 0.94
C LYS A 196 1.50 1.94 0.63
N GLU A 197 2.62 2.43 0.10
CA GLU A 197 2.65 3.70 -0.61
C GLU A 197 1.56 3.73 -1.71
N GLY A 198 0.85 4.86 -1.82
CA GLY A 198 -0.28 5.03 -2.72
C GLY A 198 -1.59 4.39 -2.24
N ASP A 199 -1.66 3.79 -1.03
CA ASP A 199 -2.96 3.41 -0.46
C ASP A 199 -3.81 4.66 -0.19
N ALA A 200 -5.06 4.65 -0.66
CA ALA A 200 -6.01 5.72 -0.41
C ALA A 200 -6.27 5.89 1.09
N LEU A 201 -6.27 7.12 1.55
CA LEU A 201 -6.59 7.53 2.92
C LEU A 201 -7.96 8.22 2.96
N ASP A 202 -8.43 8.57 4.15
CA ASP A 202 -9.62 9.41 4.27
C ASP A 202 -9.32 10.78 3.64
N PRO A 203 -10.26 11.38 2.88
CA PRO A 203 -10.05 12.70 2.32
C PRO A 203 -9.96 13.75 3.43
N ALA A 204 -9.17 14.79 3.19
CA ALA A 204 -8.95 15.89 4.12
C ALA A 204 -9.86 17.08 3.77
N THR A 205 -10.46 17.76 4.75
CA THR A 205 -11.08 19.07 4.54
C THR A 205 -10.32 20.13 5.32
N LEU A 206 -9.77 21.10 4.60
CA LEU A 206 -9.11 22.28 5.16
C LEU A 206 -10.07 23.46 5.17
N SER A 207 -10.19 24.15 6.30
CA SER A 207 -10.85 25.45 6.42
C SER A 207 -9.89 26.44 7.07
N VAL A 208 -9.71 27.63 6.49
CA VAL A 208 -8.82 28.69 7.04
C VAL A 208 -9.39 30.07 6.76
N LYS A 209 -9.15 31.05 7.63
CA LYS A 209 -9.46 32.46 7.36
C LYS A 209 -8.18 33.23 7.07
N ALA A 210 -8.17 33.98 5.97
CA ALA A 210 -7.09 34.93 5.69
C ALA A 210 -7.31 36.22 6.49
N VAL A 211 -6.30 36.64 7.25
CA VAL A 211 -6.28 37.94 7.94
C VAL A 211 -6.04 39.02 6.90
N THR A 212 -7.11 39.64 6.41
CA THR A 212 -7.01 40.84 5.58
C THR A 212 -6.59 42.02 6.46
N PRO A 213 -5.46 42.69 6.21
CA PRO A 213 -5.17 43.97 6.85
C PRO A 213 -6.24 44.99 6.43
N PRO A 214 -6.63 45.93 7.31
CA PRO A 214 -7.69 46.89 7.01
C PRO A 214 -7.29 47.77 5.83
N THR A 215 -7.99 47.60 4.70
CA THR A 215 -7.74 48.37 3.48
C THR A 215 -8.33 49.76 3.58
N SER A 216 -7.54 50.79 3.28
CA SER A 216 -8.04 52.13 3.02
C SER A 216 -8.84 52.12 1.72
N GLN A 217 -10.16 52.32 1.85
CA GLN A 217 -11.15 52.17 0.78
C GLN A 217 -10.90 53.10 -0.42
N PRO A 218 -10.80 52.56 -1.65
CA PRO A 218 -11.03 53.31 -2.88
C PRO A 218 -12.54 53.46 -3.11
N THR A 219 -13.01 54.67 -3.41
CA THR A 219 -14.42 54.93 -3.71
C THR A 219 -14.73 54.63 -5.17
N GLU A 220 -15.56 53.61 -5.45
CA GLU A 220 -16.10 53.39 -6.79
C GLU A 220 -17.31 54.32 -7.06
N GLN A 221 -17.32 54.95 -8.24
CA GLN A 221 -18.42 55.79 -8.73
C GLN A 221 -19.09 55.08 -9.92
N PRO A 222 -20.41 54.78 -9.87
CA PRO A 222 -21.07 53.99 -10.91
C PRO A 222 -21.64 54.82 -12.07
N THR A 223 -21.22 54.49 -13.29
CA THR A 223 -21.89 54.86 -14.57
C THR A 223 -21.60 53.75 -15.60
N GLY A 224 -22.57 53.18 -16.34
CA GLY A 224 -23.98 53.55 -16.49
C GLY A 224 -24.90 52.38 -16.89
N GLN A 225 -25.97 52.70 -17.63
CA GLN A 225 -27.24 51.94 -17.68
C GLN A 225 -27.33 50.92 -18.85
N PRO A 226 -28.06 49.78 -18.70
CA PRO A 226 -28.25 48.78 -19.77
C PRO A 226 -29.40 49.12 -20.74
N THR A 227 -29.39 48.54 -21.95
CA THR A 227 -30.41 48.77 -22.99
C THR A 227 -30.82 47.50 -23.77
N GLU A 228 -32.02 47.01 -23.43
CA GLU A 228 -33.03 46.39 -24.32
C GLU A 228 -32.74 45.09 -25.12
N GLN A 229 -33.82 44.53 -25.71
CA GLN A 229 -33.98 43.13 -26.12
C GLN A 229 -34.94 43.02 -27.35
N PRO A 230 -35.50 41.84 -27.69
CA PRO A 230 -35.14 40.97 -28.81
C PRO A 230 -35.92 41.21 -30.14
N THR A 231 -35.58 40.45 -31.20
CA THR A 231 -36.54 39.88 -32.18
C THR A 231 -35.87 38.89 -33.15
N GLY A 232 -36.61 37.91 -33.72
CA GLY A 232 -36.15 37.13 -34.90
C GLY A 232 -36.43 35.61 -34.94
N ARG A 233 -37.59 35.19 -35.47
CA ARG A 233 -37.96 33.82 -35.96
C ARG A 233 -39.29 33.94 -36.73
N PRO A 234 -39.71 33.09 -37.70
CA PRO A 234 -39.12 31.89 -38.34
C PRO A 234 -38.82 32.13 -39.86
N THR A 235 -38.58 31.19 -40.80
CA THR A 235 -38.61 29.70 -40.77
C THR A 235 -37.30 29.06 -41.32
N GLU A 236 -37.13 28.24 -42.37
CA GLU A 236 -37.95 27.60 -43.45
C GLU A 236 -37.45 26.16 -43.78
N GLN A 237 -38.20 25.44 -44.62
CA GLN A 237 -37.92 24.14 -45.28
C GLN A 237 -38.56 24.23 -46.69
N PRO A 238 -38.19 23.42 -47.74
CA PRO A 238 -38.02 21.96 -47.65
C PRO A 238 -37.07 21.27 -48.68
N THR A 239 -37.14 19.92 -48.71
CA THR A 239 -36.80 18.97 -49.81
C THR A 239 -35.34 18.74 -50.24
N GLY A 240 -34.94 17.45 -50.29
CA GLY A 240 -33.61 17.02 -50.76
C GLY A 240 -33.28 15.51 -50.59
N GLN A 241 -34.11 14.61 -51.14
CA GLN A 241 -33.85 13.15 -51.18
C GLN A 241 -34.68 12.49 -52.31
N PRO A 242 -34.37 11.27 -52.79
CA PRO A 242 -33.13 10.49 -52.68
C PRO A 242 -32.57 10.03 -54.06
N THR A 243 -31.33 9.53 -54.11
CA THR A 243 -30.97 8.23 -54.73
C THR A 243 -29.46 7.98 -54.58
N GLY A 244 -29.08 6.82 -54.04
CA GLY A 244 -27.70 6.36 -53.94
C GLY A 244 -27.67 4.99 -53.27
N LYS A 245 -27.46 3.93 -54.04
CA LYS A 245 -27.64 2.53 -53.61
C LYS A 245 -26.29 1.90 -53.25
N PRO A 246 -26.00 1.58 -51.97
CA PRO A 246 -24.84 0.80 -51.62
C PRO A 246 -24.96 -0.61 -52.21
N SER A 247 -23.88 -1.13 -52.79
CA SER A 247 -23.84 -2.53 -53.23
C SER A 247 -23.62 -3.45 -52.03
N THR A 248 -24.34 -4.57 -51.99
CA THR A 248 -24.14 -5.62 -50.99
C THR A 248 -23.15 -6.65 -51.51
N GLU A 249 -21.92 -6.63 -51.01
CA GLU A 249 -20.95 -7.72 -51.20
C GLU A 249 -20.53 -8.24 -49.83
N PRO A 250 -21.00 -9.43 -49.41
CA PRO A 250 -20.62 -10.02 -48.13
C PRO A 250 -19.26 -10.68 -48.23
N THR A 251 -18.25 -10.13 -47.56
CA THR A 251 -16.98 -10.83 -47.31
C THR A 251 -17.28 -12.20 -46.69
N PRO A 252 -16.73 -13.31 -47.21
CA PRO A 252 -16.98 -14.63 -46.65
C PRO A 252 -16.35 -14.73 -45.25
N THR A 253 -17.18 -14.72 -44.22
CA THR A 253 -16.79 -15.07 -42.86
C THR A 253 -16.17 -16.48 -42.88
N PRO A 254 -15.01 -16.71 -42.23
CA PRO A 254 -14.50 -18.06 -42.07
C PRO A 254 -15.49 -18.86 -41.21
N THR A 255 -16.23 -19.78 -41.83
CA THR A 255 -17.03 -20.79 -41.12
C THR A 255 -16.09 -21.82 -40.52
N GLU A 256 -15.39 -21.43 -39.46
CA GLU A 256 -14.89 -22.39 -38.49
C GLU A 256 -16.12 -23.03 -37.86
N THR A 257 -16.38 -24.30 -38.23
CA THR A 257 -17.52 -25.06 -37.72
C THR A 257 -17.40 -25.15 -36.20
N ALA A 258 -18.16 -24.33 -35.49
CA ALA A 258 -18.14 -24.27 -34.03
C ALA A 258 -18.40 -25.68 -33.48
N ALA A 259 -17.36 -26.29 -32.92
CA ALA A 259 -17.45 -27.60 -32.29
C ALA A 259 -18.54 -27.54 -31.22
N LYS A 260 -19.41 -28.56 -31.16
CA LYS A 260 -20.53 -28.56 -30.21
C LYS A 260 -19.98 -28.29 -28.80
N PRO A 261 -20.55 -27.35 -28.02
CA PRO A 261 -20.10 -27.08 -26.65
C PRO A 261 -20.02 -28.38 -25.82
N THR A 262 -18.81 -28.73 -25.39
CA THR A 262 -18.52 -30.01 -24.74
C THR A 262 -18.83 -29.94 -23.25
N SER A 263 -19.95 -30.54 -22.84
CA SER A 263 -20.19 -30.89 -21.43
C SER A 263 -19.39 -32.14 -21.04
N GLY A 264 -18.94 -32.24 -19.78
CA GLY A 264 -18.17 -33.38 -19.31
C GLY A 264 -17.69 -33.28 -17.86
N PRO A 265 -17.17 -34.37 -17.28
CA PRO A 265 -16.58 -34.35 -15.95
C PRO A 265 -15.32 -33.48 -15.94
N VAL A 266 -15.11 -32.75 -14.84
CA VAL A 266 -13.80 -32.15 -14.53
C VAL A 266 -12.93 -33.23 -13.91
N VAL A 267 -11.76 -33.48 -14.48
CA VAL A 267 -10.84 -34.57 -14.10
C VAL A 267 -9.52 -34.10 -13.47
N ASP A 268 -9.12 -32.86 -13.73
CA ASP A 268 -8.09 -32.14 -12.95
C ASP A 268 -8.36 -30.62 -13.04
N GLY A 269 -7.67 -29.84 -12.20
CA GLY A 269 -7.71 -28.39 -12.23
C GLY A 269 -6.92 -27.72 -11.10
N THR A 270 -6.63 -26.45 -11.29
CA THR A 270 -5.95 -25.57 -10.33
C THR A 270 -6.82 -24.36 -10.00
N LEU A 271 -6.73 -23.88 -8.75
CA LEU A 271 -7.33 -22.64 -8.28
C LEU A 271 -6.26 -21.84 -7.55
N ASP A 272 -5.89 -20.67 -8.08
CA ASP A 272 -5.02 -19.69 -7.44
C ASP A 272 -5.86 -18.58 -6.82
N TRP A 273 -5.71 -18.37 -5.50
CA TRP A 273 -6.46 -17.35 -4.77
C TRP A 273 -5.75 -16.88 -3.50
N GLY A 274 -5.78 -15.58 -3.21
CA GLY A 274 -5.13 -14.96 -2.04
C GLY A 274 -5.99 -14.86 -0.78
N VAL A 275 -7.29 -15.16 -0.85
CA VAL A 275 -8.29 -14.74 0.15
C VAL A 275 -8.46 -13.20 0.15
N LYS A 276 -7.61 -12.46 0.86
CA LYS A 276 -7.57 -10.98 0.85
C LYS A 276 -6.18 -10.47 1.23
N LYS A 277 -5.57 -9.60 0.42
CA LYS A 277 -4.17 -9.14 0.59
C LYS A 277 -3.92 -8.48 1.94
N SER A 278 -4.80 -7.57 2.36
CA SER A 278 -4.71 -6.92 3.68
C SER A 278 -4.85 -7.92 4.84
N PHE A 279 -5.59 -9.02 4.67
CA PHE A 279 -5.70 -10.07 5.68
C PHE A 279 -4.42 -10.91 5.76
N ARG A 280 -3.80 -11.27 4.62
CA ARG A 280 -2.48 -11.93 4.60
C ARG A 280 -1.43 -11.05 5.30
N SER A 281 -1.33 -9.77 4.93
CA SER A 281 -0.41 -8.81 5.54
C SER A 281 -0.62 -8.67 7.05
N TYR A 282 -1.87 -8.55 7.51
CA TYR A 282 -2.20 -8.52 8.93
C TYR A 282 -1.73 -9.77 9.68
N VAL A 283 -1.99 -10.97 9.12
CA VAL A 283 -1.63 -12.25 9.75
C VAL A 283 -0.12 -12.42 9.89
N VAL A 284 0.68 -12.14 8.85
CA VAL A 284 2.15 -12.29 8.93
C VAL A 284 2.87 -11.06 9.48
N GLY A 285 2.15 -9.96 9.66
CA GLY A 285 2.70 -8.66 10.08
C GLY A 285 2.88 -8.50 11.60
N PRO A 286 3.50 -7.39 12.03
CA PRO A 286 3.91 -7.14 13.42
C PRO A 286 2.75 -6.79 14.37
N ILE A 287 1.51 -7.14 14.03
CA ILE A 287 0.34 -7.00 14.92
C ILE A 287 -0.19 -8.38 15.32
N ALA A 288 -0.39 -9.29 14.36
CA ALA A 288 -0.79 -10.65 14.68
C ALA A 288 0.39 -11.59 14.96
N HIS A 289 1.63 -11.24 14.57
CA HIS A 289 2.83 -12.06 14.72
C HIS A 289 2.63 -13.53 14.29
N GLY A 290 1.86 -13.71 13.22
CA GLY A 290 1.29 -14.98 12.82
C GLY A 290 2.02 -15.68 11.69
N LYS A 291 1.40 -16.75 11.20
CA LYS A 291 1.91 -17.61 10.13
C LYS A 291 0.77 -18.19 9.31
N VAL A 292 1.08 -18.72 8.14
CA VAL A 292 0.11 -19.44 7.30
C VAL A 292 0.64 -20.83 6.97
N GLU A 293 -0.17 -21.85 7.23
CA GLU A 293 0.11 -23.27 6.99
C GLU A 293 -0.72 -23.74 5.78
N THR A 294 -0.11 -24.48 4.85
CA THR A 294 -0.82 -25.10 3.70
C THR A 294 -0.70 -26.61 3.76
N THR A 295 -1.83 -27.32 3.71
CA THR A 295 -1.91 -28.80 3.81
C THR A 295 -2.80 -29.39 2.71
N ASP A 296 -2.90 -30.72 2.67
CA ASP A 296 -3.91 -31.47 1.89
C ASP A 296 -3.87 -31.27 0.35
N GLY A 297 -2.73 -30.79 -0.17
CA GLY A 297 -2.54 -30.48 -1.59
C GLY A 297 -2.61 -29.00 -1.97
N ALA A 298 -2.72 -28.10 -0.97
CA ALA A 298 -2.48 -26.68 -1.18
C ALA A 298 -0.99 -26.32 -1.07
N SER A 299 -0.58 -25.25 -1.74
CA SER A 299 0.75 -24.64 -1.60
C SER A 299 0.69 -23.11 -1.69
N ALA A 300 1.69 -22.41 -1.15
CA ALA A 300 1.82 -20.97 -1.32
C ALA A 300 2.39 -20.59 -2.70
N ASN A 301 2.00 -19.43 -3.21
CA ASN A 301 2.54 -18.80 -4.41
C ASN A 301 2.67 -17.27 -4.17
N ALA A 302 3.21 -16.52 -5.15
CA ALA A 302 3.50 -15.09 -5.01
C ALA A 302 2.26 -14.21 -4.69
N GLU A 303 1.08 -14.58 -5.18
CA GLU A 303 -0.16 -13.82 -4.96
C GLU A 303 -1.05 -14.42 -3.86
N GLY A 304 -0.77 -15.63 -3.38
CA GLY A 304 -1.68 -16.34 -2.48
C GLY A 304 -1.40 -17.82 -2.36
N TYR A 305 -2.43 -18.63 -2.60
CA TYR A 305 -2.41 -20.07 -2.42
C TYR A 305 -2.92 -20.77 -3.68
N ARG A 306 -2.29 -21.89 -4.04
CA ARG A 306 -2.74 -22.81 -5.07
C ARG A 306 -3.46 -23.99 -4.43
N PHE A 307 -4.63 -24.31 -4.94
CA PHE A 307 -5.38 -25.55 -4.72
C PHE A 307 -5.35 -26.37 -6.01
N THR A 308 -5.44 -27.70 -5.93
CA THR A 308 -5.13 -28.61 -7.06
C THR A 308 -6.15 -29.75 -7.17
N LYS A 309 -6.03 -30.63 -8.19
CA LYS A 309 -6.80 -31.88 -8.30
C LYS A 309 -8.31 -31.64 -8.27
N ALA A 310 -8.76 -30.74 -9.15
CA ALA A 310 -10.16 -30.39 -9.26
C ALA A 310 -11.01 -31.58 -9.73
N THR A 311 -12.19 -31.75 -9.17
CA THR A 311 -13.21 -32.69 -9.65
C THR A 311 -14.57 -32.02 -9.72
N GLY A 312 -15.45 -32.51 -10.61
CA GLY A 312 -16.78 -31.94 -10.79
C GLY A 312 -17.33 -32.12 -12.21
N HIS A 313 -18.01 -31.11 -12.73
CA HIS A 313 -18.68 -31.18 -14.03
C HIS A 313 -18.82 -29.79 -14.68
N LEU A 314 -18.55 -29.72 -15.99
CA LEU A 314 -18.93 -28.62 -16.87
C LEU A 314 -20.19 -29.03 -17.64
N ASP A 315 -21.27 -28.26 -17.51
CA ASP A 315 -22.45 -28.37 -18.38
C ASP A 315 -22.46 -27.17 -19.33
N ALA A 316 -21.93 -27.38 -20.53
CA ALA A 316 -21.79 -26.34 -21.54
C ALA A 316 -23.11 -26.00 -22.25
N GLU A 317 -24.15 -26.85 -22.13
CA GLU A 317 -25.50 -26.54 -22.63
C GLU A 317 -26.27 -25.64 -21.65
N LYS A 318 -26.10 -25.85 -20.34
CA LYS A 318 -26.61 -24.94 -19.30
C LYS A 318 -25.69 -23.75 -19.02
N ASN A 319 -24.50 -23.72 -19.63
CA ASN A 319 -23.43 -22.75 -19.36
C ASN A 319 -23.13 -22.64 -17.85
N SER A 320 -22.84 -23.78 -17.21
CA SER A 320 -22.54 -23.86 -15.79
C SER A 320 -21.35 -24.79 -15.48
N LEU A 321 -20.64 -24.49 -14.40
CA LEU A 321 -19.45 -25.21 -13.95
C LEU A 321 -19.49 -25.42 -12.45
N ASN A 322 -19.31 -26.66 -12.03
CA ASN A 322 -19.08 -27.04 -10.64
C ASN A 322 -17.71 -27.72 -10.57
N ALA A 323 -16.77 -27.16 -9.81
CA ALA A 323 -15.44 -27.73 -9.60
C ALA A 323 -14.99 -27.56 -8.15
N GLN A 324 -14.70 -28.66 -7.46
CA GLN A 324 -14.14 -28.69 -6.11
C GLN A 324 -12.66 -29.06 -6.15
N PHE A 325 -11.83 -28.32 -5.41
CA PHE A 325 -10.37 -28.43 -5.41
C PHE A 325 -9.85 -29.02 -4.09
N LYS A 326 -8.78 -29.83 -4.17
CA LYS A 326 -8.02 -30.32 -3.02
C LYS A 326 -7.10 -29.24 -2.46
N GLY A 327 -6.99 -29.21 -1.14
CA GLY A 327 -6.09 -28.36 -0.40
C GLY A 327 -6.76 -27.67 0.78
N LYS A 328 -5.94 -27.26 1.74
CA LYS A 328 -6.33 -26.50 2.93
C LYS A 328 -5.30 -25.43 3.21
N VAL A 329 -5.77 -24.24 3.57
CA VAL A 329 -4.94 -23.15 4.09
C VAL A 329 -5.41 -22.79 5.50
N ARG A 330 -4.49 -22.54 6.41
CA ARG A 330 -4.76 -22.16 7.80
C ARG A 330 -3.93 -20.94 8.19
N PHE A 331 -4.62 -19.89 8.62
CA PHE A 331 -4.08 -18.64 9.12
C PHE A 331 -4.06 -18.71 10.64
N LEU A 332 -2.89 -18.45 11.23
CA LEU A 332 -2.66 -18.45 12.67
C LEU A 332 -2.08 -17.11 13.09
N GLY A 333 -2.54 -16.55 14.21
CA GLY A 333 -2.03 -15.28 14.75
C GLY A 333 -2.54 -14.99 16.16
N HIS A 334 -2.00 -13.93 16.76
CA HIS A 334 -2.17 -13.59 18.17
C HIS A 334 -1.82 -14.78 19.06
N GLU A 335 -0.57 -15.25 18.94
CA GLU A 335 -0.05 -16.33 19.79
C GLU A 335 0.15 -15.85 21.22
N THR A 336 -0.31 -16.61 22.19
CA THR A 336 -0.04 -16.37 23.62
C THR A 336 0.10 -17.73 24.31
N ALA A 337 1.30 -17.99 24.85
CA ALA A 337 1.65 -19.27 25.50
C ALA A 337 1.34 -20.53 24.66
N GLY A 338 1.41 -20.43 23.33
CA GLY A 338 1.17 -21.54 22.39
C GLY A 338 -0.28 -21.71 21.92
N ASP A 339 -1.25 -20.92 22.41
CA ASP A 339 -2.57 -20.80 21.77
C ASP A 339 -2.64 -19.58 20.86
N TYR A 340 -3.31 -19.72 19.71
CA TYR A 340 -3.52 -18.63 18.75
C TYR A 340 -4.95 -18.11 18.88
N LYS A 341 -5.16 -16.82 19.21
CA LYS A 341 -6.52 -16.25 19.23
C LYS A 341 -7.15 -16.22 17.83
N LEU A 342 -6.34 -15.97 16.80
CA LEU A 342 -6.74 -16.08 15.39
C LEU A 342 -6.34 -17.48 14.91
N ASP A 343 -7.33 -18.32 14.62
CA ASP A 343 -7.16 -19.62 13.96
C ASP A 343 -8.28 -19.82 12.94
N LEU A 344 -8.00 -19.53 11.67
CA LEU A 344 -8.93 -19.63 10.54
C LEU A 344 -8.38 -20.63 9.53
N SER A 345 -9.11 -21.69 9.20
CA SER A 345 -8.77 -22.59 8.09
C SER A 345 -9.87 -22.69 7.06
N LEU A 346 -9.48 -22.64 5.78
CA LEU A 346 -10.33 -22.82 4.60
C LEU A 346 -9.92 -24.11 3.89
N SER A 347 -10.88 -24.96 3.52
CA SER A 347 -10.67 -26.24 2.85
C SER A 347 -11.83 -26.60 1.91
N ASN A 348 -11.65 -27.61 1.06
CA ASN A 348 -12.69 -28.13 0.16
C ASN A 348 -13.31 -27.06 -0.76
N LEU A 349 -12.50 -26.06 -1.15
CA LEU A 349 -12.92 -24.92 -1.96
C LEU A 349 -13.59 -25.40 -3.26
N LYS A 350 -14.75 -24.82 -3.58
CA LYS A 350 -15.58 -25.15 -4.74
C LYS A 350 -15.96 -23.88 -5.49
N VAL A 351 -15.65 -23.84 -6.79
CA VAL A 351 -16.16 -22.84 -7.73
C VAL A 351 -17.47 -23.38 -8.32
N ASP A 352 -18.54 -22.60 -8.18
CA ASP A 352 -19.90 -22.95 -8.60
C ASP A 352 -20.47 -21.80 -9.44
N VAL A 353 -20.55 -21.96 -10.76
CA VAL A 353 -20.83 -20.90 -11.73
C VAL A 353 -22.05 -21.24 -12.57
N GLN A 354 -22.93 -20.26 -12.79
CA GLN A 354 -24.08 -20.34 -13.67
C GLN A 354 -24.14 -19.08 -14.54
N GLY A 355 -23.76 -19.20 -15.81
CA GLY A 355 -23.69 -18.09 -16.75
C GLY A 355 -22.59 -17.08 -16.41
N THR A 356 -22.98 -15.86 -16.06
CA THR A 356 -22.07 -14.73 -15.71
C THR A 356 -21.94 -14.47 -14.20
N THR A 357 -22.55 -15.33 -13.38
CA THR A 357 -22.45 -15.25 -11.92
C THR A 357 -22.03 -16.60 -11.35
N GLY A 358 -21.44 -16.57 -10.14
CA GLY A 358 -21.11 -17.78 -9.42
C GLY A 358 -20.86 -17.51 -7.94
N LYS A 359 -20.45 -18.56 -7.23
CA LYS A 359 -20.01 -18.50 -5.84
C LYS A 359 -18.71 -19.28 -5.67
N LEU A 360 -17.84 -18.74 -4.82
CA LEU A 360 -16.80 -19.54 -4.17
C LEU A 360 -17.40 -20.07 -2.87
N VAL A 361 -17.45 -21.40 -2.75
CA VAL A 361 -17.94 -22.13 -1.59
C VAL A 361 -16.74 -22.78 -0.89
N ALA A 362 -16.74 -22.83 0.44
CA ALA A 362 -15.65 -23.46 1.21
C ALA A 362 -16.14 -24.09 2.51
N ASP A 363 -15.42 -25.09 2.99
CA ASP A 363 -15.49 -25.52 4.38
C ASP A 363 -14.57 -24.63 5.22
N VAL A 364 -15.10 -24.13 6.33
CA VAL A 364 -14.44 -23.14 7.19
C VAL A 364 -14.43 -23.61 8.64
N SER A 365 -13.29 -23.47 9.30
CA SER A 365 -13.17 -23.49 10.76
C SER A 365 -12.54 -22.19 11.19
N THR A 366 -13.17 -21.46 12.13
CA THR A 366 -12.69 -20.16 12.60
C THR A 366 -12.83 -20.04 14.12
N LYS A 367 -11.74 -19.73 14.82
CA LYS A 367 -11.76 -19.35 16.24
C LYS A 367 -12.11 -17.87 16.34
N ASP A 368 -13.20 -17.58 17.04
CA ASP A 368 -13.58 -16.22 17.36
C ASP A 368 -12.61 -15.60 18.37
N MET A 369 -11.93 -14.51 17.98
CA MET A 369 -10.84 -13.90 18.75
C MET A 369 -11.30 -13.30 20.09
N ALA A 370 -12.60 -13.00 20.27
CA ALA A 370 -13.13 -12.38 21.48
C ALA A 370 -13.63 -13.41 22.51
N SER A 371 -14.30 -14.47 22.05
CA SER A 371 -14.85 -15.53 22.91
C SER A 371 -13.98 -16.79 23.01
N GLY A 372 -12.96 -16.93 22.16
CA GLY A 372 -12.16 -18.15 22.02
C GLY A 372 -12.91 -19.33 21.38
N LYS A 373 -14.19 -19.16 21.02
CA LYS A 373 -15.05 -20.22 20.50
C LYS A 373 -14.68 -20.57 19.06
N VAL A 374 -14.36 -21.84 18.80
CA VAL A 374 -14.28 -22.36 17.43
C VAL A 374 -15.68 -22.56 16.85
N ASN A 375 -15.90 -22.03 15.65
CA ASN A 375 -17.11 -22.21 14.85
C ASN A 375 -16.73 -22.89 13.53
N THR A 376 -17.51 -23.89 13.13
CA THR A 376 -17.31 -24.62 11.88
C THR A 376 -18.51 -24.45 10.95
N PHE A 377 -18.22 -24.35 9.64
CA PHE A 377 -19.20 -24.22 8.58
C PHE A 377 -18.82 -25.16 7.44
N THR A 378 -19.77 -25.96 6.95
CA THR A 378 -19.58 -26.85 5.80
C THR A 378 -20.36 -26.30 4.62
N GLY A 379 -19.74 -26.21 3.44
CA GLY A 379 -20.36 -25.65 2.24
C GLY A 379 -20.75 -24.17 2.38
N LEU A 380 -19.98 -23.37 3.13
CA LEU A 380 -20.24 -21.95 3.32
C LEU A 380 -20.11 -21.20 1.99
N ALA A 381 -21.14 -20.46 1.59
CA ALA A 381 -21.10 -19.58 0.42
C ALA A 381 -20.19 -18.36 0.70
N PHE A 382 -18.89 -18.51 0.50
CA PHE A 382 -17.86 -17.59 0.98
C PHE A 382 -17.84 -16.26 0.20
N ALA A 383 -17.83 -16.32 -1.14
CA ALA A 383 -17.81 -15.14 -2.00
C ALA A 383 -18.78 -15.27 -3.17
N ASP A 384 -19.33 -14.14 -3.62
CA ASP A 384 -20.00 -14.01 -4.91
C ASP A 384 -18.95 -13.71 -5.99
N LEU A 385 -19.10 -14.32 -7.17
CA LEU A 385 -18.14 -14.26 -8.28
C LEU A 385 -18.78 -13.61 -9.51
N LYS A 386 -18.07 -12.67 -10.14
CA LYS A 386 -18.50 -12.00 -11.38
C LYS A 386 -17.78 -12.58 -12.60
N VAL A 387 -18.44 -13.48 -13.31
CA VAL A 387 -17.83 -14.26 -14.40
C VAL A 387 -18.09 -13.59 -15.77
N PRO A 388 -17.07 -13.35 -16.61
CA PRO A 388 -17.27 -12.80 -17.95
C PRO A 388 -18.11 -13.72 -18.84
N ALA A 389 -18.90 -13.13 -19.75
CA ALA A 389 -19.68 -13.89 -20.72
C ALA A 389 -18.75 -14.75 -21.61
N GLY A 390 -19.09 -16.04 -21.76
CA GLY A 390 -18.28 -17.00 -22.52
C GLY A 390 -17.03 -17.53 -21.80
N ALA A 391 -16.75 -17.13 -20.56
CA ALA A 391 -15.55 -17.61 -19.83
C ALA A 391 -15.55 -19.11 -19.51
N LEU A 392 -16.72 -19.78 -19.59
CA LEU A 392 -16.85 -21.24 -19.47
C LEU A 392 -16.62 -22.01 -20.78
N ALA A 393 -16.29 -21.32 -21.89
CA ALA A 393 -15.94 -21.99 -23.14
C ALA A 393 -14.58 -22.70 -23.01
N ALA A 394 -14.59 -24.04 -23.04
CA ALA A 394 -13.39 -24.85 -23.02
C ALA A 394 -12.58 -24.65 -24.32
N LYS A 395 -11.26 -24.50 -24.18
CA LYS A 395 -10.28 -24.49 -25.29
C LYS A 395 -9.30 -25.61 -25.04
N GLU A 396 -9.09 -26.47 -26.03
CA GLU A 396 -8.17 -27.63 -25.92
C GLU A 396 -8.47 -28.51 -24.67
N GLY A 397 -9.76 -28.67 -24.34
CA GLY A 397 -10.23 -29.42 -23.17
C GLY A 397 -10.22 -28.64 -21.83
N VAL A 398 -9.67 -27.42 -21.80
CA VAL A 398 -9.48 -26.63 -20.57
C VAL A 398 -10.39 -25.39 -20.54
N VAL A 399 -11.15 -25.20 -19.45
CA VAL A 399 -11.80 -23.94 -19.11
C VAL A 399 -10.86 -23.11 -18.24
N ASN A 400 -10.72 -21.81 -18.54
CA ASN A 400 -9.73 -20.93 -17.90
C ASN A 400 -10.37 -19.60 -17.44
N LEU A 401 -10.80 -19.59 -16.18
CA LEU A 401 -11.40 -18.46 -15.48
C LEU A 401 -10.28 -17.57 -14.91
N LYS A 402 -9.82 -16.56 -15.66
CA LYS A 402 -8.75 -15.64 -15.23
C LYS A 402 -9.28 -14.44 -14.43
N ALA A 403 -8.61 -14.14 -13.31
CA ALA A 403 -8.80 -12.93 -12.50
C ALA A 403 -10.28 -12.57 -12.25
N ILE A 404 -11.09 -13.55 -11.87
CA ILE A 404 -12.51 -13.40 -11.57
C ILE A 404 -12.68 -12.55 -10.30
N PRO A 405 -13.33 -11.38 -10.37
CA PRO A 405 -13.61 -10.57 -9.19
C PRO A 405 -14.50 -11.32 -8.20
N ALA A 406 -14.12 -11.25 -6.92
CA ALA A 406 -14.80 -11.90 -5.82
C ALA A 406 -15.18 -10.87 -4.75
N THR A 407 -16.42 -10.90 -4.29
CA THR A 407 -16.89 -10.07 -3.16
C THR A 407 -17.42 -10.96 -2.05
N LEU A 408 -17.13 -10.60 -0.80
CA LEU A 408 -17.51 -11.39 0.37
C LEU A 408 -19.03 -11.44 0.53
N THR A 409 -19.61 -12.60 0.82
CA THR A 409 -21.05 -12.68 1.12
C THR A 409 -21.35 -12.38 2.59
N GLU A 410 -22.64 -12.33 2.92
CA GLU A 410 -23.17 -12.25 4.29
C GLU A 410 -22.97 -13.54 5.11
N ASP A 411 -22.72 -14.67 4.44
CA ASP A 411 -22.25 -15.91 5.07
C ASP A 411 -20.72 -15.91 5.19
N GLY A 412 -20.01 -15.40 4.18
CA GLY A 412 -18.56 -15.26 4.17
C GLY A 412 -18.02 -14.38 5.30
N SER A 413 -18.75 -13.33 5.72
CA SER A 413 -18.36 -12.50 6.87
C SER A 413 -18.16 -13.32 8.16
N LYS A 414 -18.91 -14.41 8.33
CA LYS A 414 -18.87 -15.28 9.51
C LYS A 414 -17.55 -16.04 9.63
N ALA A 415 -16.84 -16.27 8.53
CA ALA A 415 -15.48 -16.83 8.53
C ALA A 415 -14.48 -15.91 9.24
N PHE A 416 -14.70 -14.59 9.17
CA PHE A 416 -13.84 -13.56 9.75
C PHE A 416 -14.45 -12.90 11.01
N SER A 417 -15.28 -13.62 11.79
CA SER A 417 -16.02 -13.06 12.94
C SER A 417 -16.76 -11.75 12.64
N ASN A 418 -17.22 -11.58 11.39
CA ASN A 418 -17.88 -10.37 10.88
C ASN A 418 -17.04 -9.07 10.91
N MET A 419 -15.70 -9.19 10.92
CA MET A 419 -14.76 -8.07 10.69
C MET A 419 -14.98 -7.41 9.33
N TYR A 420 -15.16 -8.23 8.30
CA TYR A 420 -15.46 -7.80 6.93
C TYR A 420 -16.97 -7.94 6.66
N LYS A 421 -17.49 -7.11 5.76
CA LYS A 421 -18.93 -7.01 5.45
C LYS A 421 -19.28 -7.64 4.10
N LYS A 422 -20.57 -7.91 3.92
CA LYS A 422 -21.14 -8.29 2.62
C LYS A 422 -20.81 -7.21 1.58
N GLY A 423 -20.21 -7.63 0.47
CA GLY A 423 -19.76 -6.74 -0.60
C GLY A 423 -18.30 -6.30 -0.50
N ASP A 424 -17.60 -6.56 0.62
CA ASP A 424 -16.17 -6.26 0.73
C ASP A 424 -15.38 -7.02 -0.35
N GLU A 425 -14.54 -6.31 -1.10
CA GLU A 425 -13.74 -6.88 -2.17
C GLU A 425 -12.70 -7.87 -1.62
N LEU A 426 -12.58 -9.02 -2.27
CA LEU A 426 -11.59 -10.06 -1.97
C LEU A 426 -10.56 -10.11 -3.10
N ASP A 427 -9.46 -10.83 -2.89
CA ASP A 427 -8.49 -11.03 -3.97
C ASP A 427 -9.19 -11.80 -5.11
N ALA A 428 -9.02 -11.33 -6.36
CA ALA A 428 -9.57 -12.01 -7.52
C ALA A 428 -8.97 -13.42 -7.66
N LEU A 429 -9.80 -14.40 -8.03
CA LEU A 429 -9.36 -15.79 -8.20
C LEU A 429 -9.03 -16.11 -9.65
N THR A 430 -8.11 -17.05 -9.87
CA THR A 430 -7.86 -17.65 -11.18
C THR A 430 -8.01 -19.15 -11.09
N ALA A 431 -8.90 -19.74 -11.90
CA ALA A 431 -9.16 -21.17 -11.89
C ALA A 431 -9.03 -21.75 -13.32
N ALA A 432 -8.32 -22.86 -13.45
CA ALA A 432 -8.27 -23.65 -14.67
C ALA A 432 -8.74 -25.07 -14.37
N VAL A 433 -9.64 -25.61 -15.19
CA VAL A 433 -10.20 -26.95 -15.02
C VAL A 433 -10.20 -27.69 -16.36
N SER A 434 -9.84 -28.97 -16.34
CA SER A 434 -9.73 -29.80 -17.54
C SER A 434 -10.80 -30.88 -17.57
N LEU A 435 -11.32 -31.14 -18.79
CA LEU A 435 -12.16 -32.29 -19.12
C LEU A 435 -11.32 -33.48 -19.62
N ASP A 436 -10.02 -33.27 -19.90
CA ASP A 436 -9.06 -34.30 -20.31
C ASP A 436 -7.92 -34.41 -19.28
N LYS A 437 -7.55 -35.64 -18.94
CA LYS A 437 -6.44 -35.97 -18.03
C LYS A 437 -5.06 -35.67 -18.62
N ASP A 438 -4.94 -35.55 -19.94
CA ASP A 438 -3.68 -35.34 -20.64
C ASP A 438 -3.45 -33.85 -21.02
N ALA A 439 -4.43 -32.97 -20.79
CA ALA A 439 -4.30 -31.56 -21.13
C ALA A 439 -3.43 -30.78 -20.13
N THR A 440 -2.55 -29.92 -20.65
CA THR A 440 -1.65 -29.10 -19.84
C THR A 440 -2.39 -27.91 -19.22
N LEU A 441 -2.62 -27.98 -17.91
CA LEU A 441 -3.12 -26.82 -17.14
C LEU A 441 -2.10 -25.68 -17.14
N PRO A 442 -2.54 -24.40 -17.12
CA PRO A 442 -1.63 -23.25 -17.09
C PRO A 442 -0.67 -23.31 -15.88
N PRO A 443 0.62 -22.97 -16.06
CA PRO A 443 1.54 -22.80 -14.94
C PRO A 443 1.08 -21.60 -14.11
N GLY A 444 0.38 -21.89 -13.01
CA GLY A 444 -0.37 -20.87 -12.28
C GLY A 444 0.49 -19.74 -11.73
N GLY A 445 -0.05 -18.53 -11.82
CA GLY A 445 0.63 -17.26 -11.60
C GLY A 445 0.09 -16.24 -12.61
N SER A 446 -0.46 -15.14 -12.13
CA SER A 446 -1.10 -14.15 -13.02
C SER A 446 -0.03 -13.29 -13.71
N THR A 447 0.28 -13.59 -14.97
CA THR A 447 1.10 -12.73 -15.83
C THR A 447 0.32 -11.50 -16.27
N GLY A 448 0.09 -10.58 -15.33
CA GLY A 448 -0.39 -9.23 -15.61
C GLY A 448 0.70 -8.39 -16.27
N GLY A 449 0.64 -8.26 -17.59
CA GLY A 449 1.56 -7.44 -18.39
C GLY A 449 0.84 -6.83 -19.59
N SER A 450 1.05 -5.54 -19.82
CA SER A 450 0.31 -4.75 -20.82
C SER A 450 0.65 -5.11 -22.27
N THR A 451 -0.24 -4.71 -23.18
CA THR A 451 -0.10 -4.80 -24.63
C THR A 451 1.19 -4.17 -25.16
N GLY A 452 1.96 -4.91 -25.96
CA GLY A 452 3.06 -4.36 -26.76
C GLY A 452 3.81 -5.39 -27.59
N GLY A 453 4.11 -5.08 -28.85
CA GLY A 453 5.13 -5.77 -29.67
C GLY A 453 4.73 -7.12 -30.28
N SER A 454 4.05 -7.10 -31.44
CA SER A 454 4.05 -8.26 -32.34
C SER A 454 5.26 -8.18 -33.28
N THR A 455 6.21 -9.11 -33.13
CA THR A 455 7.27 -9.38 -34.11
C THR A 455 7.44 -10.88 -34.27
N GLY A 456 7.03 -11.43 -35.42
CA GLY A 456 7.10 -12.86 -35.69
C GLY A 456 8.52 -13.35 -35.95
N GLY A 457 8.87 -14.51 -35.39
CA GLY A 457 10.12 -15.23 -35.67
C GLY A 457 9.82 -16.71 -35.90
N SER A 458 9.58 -17.10 -37.16
CA SER A 458 9.27 -18.49 -37.51
C SER A 458 10.55 -19.23 -37.92
N THR A 459 10.96 -20.20 -37.09
CA THR A 459 11.94 -21.23 -37.44
C THR A 459 11.47 -22.57 -36.87
N GLY A 460 10.99 -23.46 -37.73
CA GLY A 460 10.55 -24.80 -37.33
C GLY A 460 11.72 -25.76 -37.10
N GLY A 461 11.52 -26.76 -36.25
CA GLY A 461 12.41 -27.92 -36.07
C GLY A 461 11.57 -29.19 -35.93
N SER A 462 11.74 -30.16 -36.83
CA SER A 462 10.98 -31.42 -36.78
C SER A 462 11.49 -32.33 -35.67
N GLY A 463 10.59 -33.05 -35.02
CA GLY A 463 10.89 -33.85 -33.83
C GLY A 463 11.50 -35.23 -34.09
N SER A 464 11.63 -36.01 -33.01
CA SER A 464 11.85 -37.46 -33.05
C SER A 464 11.16 -38.13 -31.86
N THR A 465 10.77 -39.39 -32.04
CA THR A 465 9.96 -40.17 -31.09
C THR A 465 10.77 -41.26 -30.37
N GLY A 466 10.40 -41.56 -29.13
CA GLY A 466 10.87 -42.72 -28.36
C GLY A 466 11.46 -42.33 -27.00
N GLY A 467 11.33 -43.14 -25.95
CA GLY A 467 10.59 -44.41 -25.83
C GLY A 467 10.63 -44.91 -24.37
N SER A 468 9.59 -45.61 -23.93
CA SER A 468 9.49 -46.11 -22.54
C SER A 468 10.23 -47.44 -22.34
N THR A 469 10.93 -47.61 -21.21
CA THR A 469 11.01 -48.89 -20.48
C THR A 469 11.44 -48.70 -19.01
N THR A 470 11.24 -49.74 -18.20
CA THR A 470 11.24 -49.72 -16.72
C THR A 470 12.49 -50.39 -16.12
N GLY A 471 12.89 -49.98 -14.90
CA GLY A 471 13.81 -50.71 -14.02
C GLY A 471 14.92 -49.83 -13.44
N GLY A 472 15.37 -49.97 -12.18
CA GLY A 472 14.97 -50.90 -11.12
C GLY A 472 16.14 -51.77 -10.64
N GLY A 473 16.78 -51.40 -9.53
CA GLY A 473 17.90 -52.16 -8.95
C GLY A 473 18.52 -51.45 -7.74
N THR A 474 18.67 -52.18 -6.63
CA THR A 474 19.15 -51.69 -5.33
C THR A 474 20.64 -52.03 -5.10
N VAL A 475 21.19 -51.54 -3.98
CA VAL A 475 22.52 -51.75 -3.36
C VAL A 475 23.60 -50.71 -3.72
N GLY A 476 24.46 -50.27 -2.80
CA GLY A 476 24.46 -50.50 -1.35
C GLY A 476 25.86 -50.31 -0.74
N GLY A 477 25.99 -49.50 0.31
CA GLY A 477 27.28 -49.24 0.94
C GLY A 477 27.15 -48.41 2.21
N SER A 478 27.55 -48.98 3.34
CA SER A 478 27.64 -48.30 4.64
C SER A 478 29.10 -48.20 5.05
N THR A 479 29.54 -47.04 5.54
CA THR A 479 30.61 -46.98 6.55
C THR A 479 30.56 -45.71 7.41
N THR A 480 31.06 -45.88 8.63
CA THR A 480 31.04 -44.98 9.78
C THR A 480 31.80 -43.65 9.62
N GLY A 481 31.11 -42.59 10.05
CA GLY A 481 31.56 -41.36 10.75
C GLY A 481 33.04 -41.03 11.00
N GLY A 482 33.32 -39.72 10.95
CA GLY A 482 34.53 -39.08 11.47
C GLY A 482 34.40 -37.55 11.47
N SER A 483 34.50 -36.91 12.64
CA SER A 483 34.40 -35.45 12.80
C SER A 483 35.74 -34.83 13.18
N THR A 484 36.28 -33.96 12.35
CA THR A 484 37.29 -32.93 12.70
C THR A 484 37.23 -31.77 11.70
N ALA A 485 37.80 -30.62 12.06
CA ALA A 485 37.61 -29.35 11.36
C ALA A 485 38.87 -28.83 10.65
N GLY A 486 38.67 -27.92 9.69
CA GLY A 486 39.67 -26.95 9.24
C GLY A 486 40.37 -27.26 7.91
N GLY A 487 40.19 -26.37 6.93
CA GLY A 487 40.93 -26.38 5.66
C GLY A 487 40.23 -25.62 4.55
N SER A 488 40.82 -24.51 4.08
CA SER A 488 40.35 -23.74 2.94
C SER A 488 41.47 -23.55 1.91
N VAL A 489 41.22 -23.89 0.65
CA VAL A 489 41.77 -23.25 -0.58
C VAL A 489 41.10 -23.84 -1.83
N GLY A 490 40.76 -22.97 -2.80
CA GLY A 490 40.35 -23.35 -4.18
C GLY A 490 38.90 -23.85 -4.34
N GLY A 491 38.06 -23.34 -5.25
CA GLY A 491 38.16 -22.15 -6.12
C GLY A 491 37.97 -22.43 -7.61
N SER A 492 36.78 -22.12 -8.16
CA SER A 492 36.46 -22.01 -9.60
C SER A 492 35.02 -21.49 -9.81
N GLY A 493 34.74 -20.81 -10.94
CA GLY A 493 33.37 -20.44 -11.37
C GLY A 493 32.80 -19.16 -10.72
N ALA A 494 33.24 -17.96 -11.12
CA ALA A 494 32.81 -17.23 -12.32
C ALA A 494 31.42 -16.55 -12.20
N LEU A 495 31.43 -15.28 -11.80
CA LEU A 495 30.29 -14.35 -11.95
C LEU A 495 30.48 -13.53 -13.23
N ALA A 496 29.44 -13.39 -14.04
CA ALA A 496 29.44 -12.50 -15.20
C ALA A 496 29.21 -11.05 -14.76
N SER A 497 29.94 -10.10 -15.36
CA SER A 497 29.82 -8.67 -15.06
C SER A 497 29.22 -7.91 -16.23
N THR A 498 28.21 -7.10 -15.94
CA THR A 498 27.80 -5.94 -16.74
C THR A 498 27.52 -4.80 -15.75
N GLY A 499 27.90 -3.55 -16.01
CA GLY A 499 28.58 -3.03 -17.20
C GLY A 499 28.05 -1.65 -17.55
N SER A 500 28.32 -0.65 -16.70
CA SER A 500 27.84 0.72 -16.86
C SER A 500 28.92 1.72 -16.42
N ASP A 501 29.67 2.25 -17.37
CA ASP A 501 30.71 3.24 -17.11
C ASP A 501 30.14 4.64 -16.81
N VAL A 502 30.79 5.36 -15.90
CA VAL A 502 30.65 6.80 -15.71
C VAL A 502 32.06 7.39 -15.66
N PRO A 503 32.42 8.39 -16.51
CA PRO A 503 33.79 8.86 -16.61
C PRO A 503 34.24 9.63 -15.37
N THR A 504 35.48 9.38 -14.94
CA THR A 504 36.07 9.97 -13.73
C THR A 504 36.74 11.33 -13.99
N GLY A 505 36.57 12.25 -13.04
CA GLY A 505 37.41 13.44 -12.87
C GLY A 505 38.18 13.33 -11.55
N LEU A 506 39.50 13.51 -11.56
CA LEU A 506 40.33 13.48 -10.35
C LEU A 506 40.15 14.76 -9.49
N LEU A 507 40.24 14.63 -8.17
CA LEU A 507 41.41 15.11 -7.40
C LEU A 507 41.34 14.74 -5.89
N ILE A 508 42.47 14.24 -5.38
CA ILE A 508 43.10 14.32 -4.03
C ILE A 508 42.30 15.06 -2.92
N GLY A 509 42.19 14.60 -1.66
CA GLY A 509 42.72 13.39 -0.99
C GLY A 509 43.06 13.62 0.51
N ALA A 510 43.24 12.55 1.31
CA ALA A 510 43.61 12.53 2.76
C ALA A 510 42.56 13.15 3.73
N SER A 511 42.38 12.79 5.02
CA SER A 511 42.86 11.73 5.96
C SER A 511 41.78 11.59 7.07
N GLY A 512 41.71 10.56 7.94
CA GLY A 512 42.56 9.38 8.15
C GLY A 512 41.99 8.47 9.27
N LEU A 513 42.70 7.39 9.62
CA LEU A 513 42.28 6.35 10.57
C LEU A 513 42.48 6.72 12.06
N VAL A 514 41.61 6.18 12.94
CA VAL A 514 41.94 5.90 14.35
C VAL A 514 41.44 4.49 14.70
N VAL A 515 42.32 3.63 15.23
CA VAL A 515 42.00 2.28 15.72
C VAL A 515 42.82 1.98 16.98
N ALA A 516 42.15 1.87 18.13
CA ALA A 516 42.57 1.16 19.35
C ALA A 516 41.34 1.13 20.29
N ALA A 517 40.75 0.00 20.68
CA ALA A 517 41.28 -1.17 21.42
C ALA A 517 41.34 -0.95 22.94
N GLY A 518 40.55 -1.73 23.68
CA GLY A 518 40.50 -1.77 25.14
C GLY A 518 39.59 -2.90 25.62
N ALA A 519 40.16 -3.96 26.18
CA ALA A 519 39.42 -5.14 26.64
C ALA A 519 38.94 -4.98 28.10
N GLY A 520 37.79 -5.59 28.43
CA GLY A 520 37.13 -5.40 29.72
C GLY A 520 37.63 -6.26 30.87
N VAL A 521 36.90 -6.20 31.99
CA VAL A 521 37.05 -7.07 33.17
C VAL A 521 35.64 -7.43 33.68
N MET A 522 35.41 -8.71 33.96
CA MET A 522 34.24 -9.20 34.70
C MET A 522 34.64 -9.49 36.15
N ILE A 523 33.92 -8.92 37.13
CA ILE A 523 34.04 -9.29 38.54
C ILE A 523 32.68 -9.71 39.07
N ALA A 524 32.55 -11.00 39.39
CA ALA A 524 31.43 -11.54 40.15
C ALA A 524 31.88 -11.79 41.60
N ALA A 525 31.25 -11.11 42.57
CA ALA A 525 31.45 -11.32 44.00
C ALA A 525 30.13 -11.77 44.65
N ARG A 526 30.18 -12.78 45.52
CA ARG A 526 29.00 -13.45 46.10
C ARG A 526 29.28 -13.85 47.55
N ARG A 527 28.25 -13.79 48.42
CA ARG A 527 28.19 -14.04 49.89
C ARG A 527 28.18 -12.74 50.72
N ARG A 528 27.46 -12.63 51.85
CA ARG A 528 26.49 -13.54 52.53
C ARG A 528 25.58 -12.78 53.52
N ARG A 529 24.31 -13.22 53.61
CA ARG A 529 23.38 -13.29 54.77
C ARG A 529 23.54 -12.33 55.97
N ASN A 530 22.45 -11.64 56.30
CA ASN A 530 21.55 -11.88 57.46
C ASN A 530 20.12 -11.54 56.95
N VAL A 531 19.01 -12.23 57.22
CA VAL A 531 18.45 -12.86 58.44
C VAL A 531 17.99 -11.81 59.47
N GLY A 532 16.67 -11.60 59.51
CA GLY A 532 15.91 -10.70 60.37
C GLY A 532 14.45 -10.78 59.90
N ASP A 533 13.50 -10.95 60.83
CA ASP A 533 12.14 -11.42 60.56
C ASP A 533 11.10 -10.59 61.37
N ALA A 534 9.81 -10.86 61.13
CA ALA A 534 8.65 -10.51 61.95
C ALA A 534 8.14 -9.04 61.95
N THR A 535 7.00 -8.86 61.27
CA THR A 535 5.75 -8.21 61.74
C THR A 535 5.79 -6.87 62.49
N ALA A 536 5.15 -5.87 61.89
CA ALA A 536 4.16 -4.99 62.52
C ALA A 536 3.05 -4.67 61.50
#